data_AF-A0A177P4S2-F1
#
_entry.id   AF-A0A177P4S2-F1
#
_cell.length_a   1.000
_cell.length_b   1.000
_cell.length_c   1.000
_cell.angle_alpha   90.00
_cell.angle_beta   90.00
_cell.angle_gamma   90.00
#
_symmetry.space_group_name_H-M   'P 1'
#
loop_
_entity.id
_entity.type
_entity.pdbx_description
1 polymer ?
#
loop_
_entity_poly.entity_id
_entity_poly.type
_entity_poly.pdbx_seq_one_letter_code
_entity_poly.pdbx_strand_id
1 'polypeptide(L)'
;MRDFRRNPKSEPTGTAGTGASETARHYGNMRFAMFTVFTAILGALVGFVFSKAGSAFVHLCHQKLLVTIAGIALSVMFGLAEIRISQLVTHYQEASFSAGVLQPPKYRLFWGWVVLITMLLPYALSLTFWIMLAMEYITIPIVSGD
;
A
#
# COMPACT_ATOMS: atom_id res chain seq x y z
N MET A 1 4.47 -31.87 55.75
CA MET A 1 5.08 -32.13 54.44
C MET A 1 4.00 -32.44 53.41
N ARG A 2 3.54 -31.44 52.64
CA ARG A 2 2.90 -31.63 51.33
C ARG A 2 3.34 -30.46 50.46
N ASP A 3 4.08 -30.81 49.41
CA ASP A 3 4.60 -29.92 48.37
C ASP A 3 3.49 -29.08 47.74
N PHE A 4 3.53 -27.77 47.98
CA PHE A 4 2.88 -26.76 47.15
C PHE A 4 3.81 -26.41 45.96
N ARG A 5 4.16 -27.41 45.13
CA ARG A 5 4.67 -27.09 43.79
C ARG A 5 3.50 -26.57 42.97
N ARG A 6 3.38 -25.24 42.90
CA ARG A 6 2.67 -24.57 41.80
C ARG A 6 3.20 -25.17 40.50
N ASN A 7 2.34 -25.89 39.79
CA ASN A 7 2.59 -26.35 38.45
C ASN A 7 2.40 -25.13 37.52
N PRO A 8 3.43 -24.59 36.88
CA PRO A 8 3.27 -23.51 35.91
C PRO A 8 2.84 -24.13 34.57
N LYS A 9 1.66 -24.78 34.55
CA LYS A 9 1.05 -25.20 33.29
C LYS A 9 0.08 -24.13 32.83
N SER A 10 0.54 -23.44 31.78
CA SER A 10 -0.23 -22.83 30.70
C SER A 10 -1.23 -21.74 31.10
N GLU A 11 -0.73 -20.52 31.20
CA GLU A 11 -1.52 -19.36 30.77
C GLU A 11 -1.93 -19.54 29.29
N PRO A 12 -3.14 -19.11 28.90
CA PRO A 12 -3.72 -19.46 27.61
C PRO A 12 -3.01 -18.68 26.50
N THR A 13 -2.03 -19.32 25.85
CA THR A 13 -1.42 -18.86 24.59
C THR A 13 -2.45 -18.63 23.46
N GLY A 14 -3.69 -19.11 23.62
CA GLY A 14 -4.79 -18.96 22.67
C GLY A 14 -5.34 -17.54 22.50
N THR A 15 -5.31 -16.67 23.52
CA THR A 15 -5.89 -15.31 23.42
C THR A 15 -4.94 -14.31 22.74
N ALA A 16 -3.65 -14.40 23.01
CA ALA A 16 -2.63 -13.56 22.36
C ALA A 16 -2.48 -13.88 20.86
N GLY A 17 -2.50 -15.17 20.50
CA GLY A 17 -2.38 -15.60 19.11
C GLY A 17 -3.64 -15.28 18.27
N THR A 18 -4.83 -15.32 18.87
CA THR A 18 -6.08 -14.90 18.19
C THR A 18 -6.11 -13.38 17.97
N GLY A 19 -5.70 -12.58 18.95
CA GLY A 19 -5.56 -11.13 18.78
C GLY A 19 -4.55 -10.73 17.70
N ALA A 20 -3.41 -11.43 17.62
CA ALA A 20 -2.44 -11.23 16.55
C ALA A 20 -3.01 -11.57 15.17
N SER A 21 -3.78 -12.66 15.06
CA SER A 21 -4.41 -13.08 13.81
C SER A 21 -5.47 -12.08 13.33
N GLU A 22 -6.29 -11.57 14.25
CA GLU A 22 -7.29 -10.54 13.95
C GLU A 22 -6.62 -9.23 13.51
N THR A 23 -5.54 -8.84 14.18
CA THR A 23 -4.75 -7.66 13.82
C THR A 23 -4.10 -7.79 12.44
N ALA A 24 -3.56 -8.97 12.11
CA ALA A 24 -3.04 -9.25 10.77
C ALA A 24 -4.13 -9.12 9.68
N ARG A 25 -5.36 -9.58 9.96
CA ARG A 25 -6.51 -9.40 9.05
C ARG A 25 -6.90 -7.93 8.92
N HIS A 26 -6.90 -7.18 10.03
CA HIS A 26 -7.21 -5.76 10.02
C HIS A 26 -6.25 -4.97 9.12
N TYR A 27 -4.94 -5.16 9.29
CA TYR A 27 -3.95 -4.50 8.43
C TYR A 27 -4.01 -5.00 6.98
N GLY A 28 -4.34 -6.27 6.75
CA GLY A 28 -4.59 -6.81 5.41
C GLY A 28 -5.75 -6.09 4.70
N ASN A 29 -6.86 -5.85 5.40
CA ASN A 29 -7.99 -5.08 4.87
C ASN A 29 -7.63 -3.61 4.63
N MET A 30 -6.88 -3.00 5.55
CA MET A 30 -6.41 -1.63 5.42
C MET A 30 -5.54 -1.45 4.16
N ARG A 31 -4.67 -2.42 3.88
CA ARG A 31 -3.84 -2.45 2.67
C ARG A 31 -4.68 -2.42 1.39
N PHE A 32 -5.70 -3.28 1.31
CA PHE A 32 -6.59 -3.32 0.15
C PHE A 32 -7.39 -2.03 -0.03
N ALA A 33 -7.86 -1.44 1.07
CA ALA A 33 -8.54 -0.14 1.05
C ALA A 33 -7.62 0.97 0.53
N MET A 34 -6.38 1.05 1.02
CA MET A 34 -5.40 2.04 0.53
C MET A 34 -5.10 1.88 -0.96
N PHE A 35 -4.89 0.65 -1.43
CA PHE A 35 -4.68 0.37 -2.85
C PHE A 35 -5.86 0.87 -3.70
N THR A 36 -7.09 0.63 -3.25
CA THR A 36 -8.30 1.06 -3.97
C THR A 36 -8.41 2.58 -4.02
N VAL A 37 -8.20 3.26 -2.88
CA VAL A 37 -8.25 4.73 -2.80
C VAL A 37 -7.16 5.33 -3.69
N PHE A 38 -5.93 4.81 -3.61
CA PHE A 38 -4.82 5.28 -4.41
C PHE A 38 -5.09 5.13 -5.91
N THR A 39 -5.52 3.94 -6.35
CA THR A 39 -5.78 3.67 -7.77
C THR A 39 -6.93 4.51 -8.32
N ALA A 40 -7.97 4.77 -7.52
CA ALA A 40 -9.06 5.67 -7.90
C ALA A 40 -8.57 7.12 -8.07
N ILE A 41 -7.81 7.65 -7.11
CA ILE A 41 -7.25 9.01 -7.18
C ILE A 41 -6.27 9.12 -8.34
N LEU A 42 -5.39 8.13 -8.52
CA LEU A 42 -4.43 8.08 -9.62
C LEU A 42 -5.15 8.08 -10.97
N GLY A 43 -6.16 7.22 -11.15
CA GLY A 43 -6.96 7.17 -12.37
C GLY A 43 -7.65 8.49 -12.66
N ALA A 44 -8.21 9.15 -11.63
CA ALA A 44 -8.83 10.46 -11.77
C ALA A 44 -7.83 11.55 -12.17
N LEU A 45 -6.65 11.60 -11.54
CA LEU A 45 -5.61 12.58 -11.83
C LEU A 45 -5.01 12.39 -13.23
N VAL A 46 -4.68 11.15 -13.60
CA VAL A 46 -4.18 10.83 -14.94
C VAL A 46 -5.25 11.13 -15.98
N GLY A 47 -6.49 10.68 -15.77
CA GLY A 47 -7.62 10.96 -16.66
C GLY A 47 -7.90 12.45 -16.82
N PHE A 48 -7.78 13.24 -15.74
CA PHE A 48 -7.91 14.68 -15.78
C PHE A 48 -6.87 15.32 -16.71
N VAL A 49 -5.59 14.96 -16.56
CA VAL A 49 -4.49 15.51 -17.37
C VAL A 49 -4.72 15.28 -18.88
N PHE A 50 -5.30 14.14 -19.27
CA PHE A 50 -5.60 13.81 -20.67
C PHE A 50 -7.00 14.23 -21.14
N SER A 51 -7.84 14.80 -20.27
CA SER A 51 -9.17 15.30 -20.64
C SER A 51 -9.08 16.65 -21.36
N LYS A 52 -10.07 17.01 -22.18
CA LYS A 52 -10.12 18.33 -22.87
C LYS A 52 -9.99 19.51 -21.88
N ALA A 53 -10.70 19.43 -20.76
CA ALA A 53 -10.69 20.48 -19.74
C ALA A 53 -9.35 20.53 -18.98
N GLY A 54 -8.79 19.37 -18.64
CA GLY A 54 -7.52 19.31 -17.90
C GLY A 54 -6.31 19.63 -18.77
N SER A 55 -6.27 19.22 -20.04
CA SER A 55 -5.22 19.65 -20.97
C SER A 55 -5.23 21.17 -21.14
N ALA A 56 -6.41 21.78 -21.29
CA ALA A 56 -6.54 23.23 -21.34
C ALA A 56 -6.08 23.89 -20.03
N PHE A 57 -6.47 23.36 -18.87
CA PHE A 57 -6.04 23.88 -17.57
C PHE A 57 -4.52 23.78 -17.36
N VAL A 58 -3.92 22.65 -17.71
CA VAL A 58 -2.48 22.42 -17.53
C VAL A 58 -1.66 23.31 -18.45
N HIS A 59 -2.09 23.49 -19.71
CA HIS A 59 -1.39 24.31 -20.70
C HIS A 59 -1.65 25.82 -20.55
N LEU A 60 -2.90 26.24 -20.33
CA LEU A 60 -3.25 27.67 -20.26
C LEU A 60 -2.93 28.28 -18.90
N CYS A 61 -3.14 27.54 -17.80
CA CYS A 61 -2.95 28.07 -16.45
C CYS A 61 -1.55 27.79 -15.88
N HIS A 62 -0.64 27.17 -16.65
CA HIS A 62 0.71 26.77 -16.21
C HIS A 62 0.72 25.90 -14.93
N GLN A 63 -0.40 25.26 -14.60
CA GLN A 63 -0.55 24.48 -13.36
C GLN A 63 0.01 23.04 -13.47
N LYS A 64 0.71 22.72 -14.56
CA LYS A 64 1.42 21.45 -14.77
C LYS A 64 2.25 21.07 -13.54
N LEU A 65 2.99 22.04 -13.00
CA LEU A 65 3.86 21.83 -11.85
C LEU A 65 3.07 21.40 -10.61
N LEU A 66 1.93 22.03 -10.32
CA LEU A 66 1.12 21.69 -9.14
C LEU A 66 0.54 20.27 -9.24
N VAL A 67 -0.02 19.91 -10.40
CA VAL A 67 -0.59 18.57 -10.61
C VAL A 67 0.51 17.50 -10.51
N THR A 68 1.70 17.79 -11.05
CA THR A 68 2.85 16.89 -10.99
C THR A 68 3.36 16.72 -9.55
N ILE A 69 3.52 17.81 -8.79
CA ILE A 69 3.93 17.76 -7.39
C ILE A 69 2.92 16.99 -6.55
N ALA A 70 1.62 17.25 -6.74
CA ALA A 70 0.55 16.53 -6.05
C ALA A 70 0.61 15.03 -6.35
N GLY A 71 0.82 14.67 -7.62
CA GLY A 71 1.04 13.30 -8.06
C GLY A 71 2.22 12.62 -7.37
N ILE A 72 3.41 13.23 -7.42
CA ILE A 72 4.63 12.72 -6.76
C ILE A 72 4.40 12.54 -5.26
N ALA A 73 3.85 13.56 -4.60
CA ALA A 73 3.59 13.53 -3.16
C ALA A 73 2.64 12.38 -2.78
N LEU A 74 1.56 12.19 -3.53
CA LEU A 74 0.63 11.08 -3.34
C LEU A 74 1.31 9.72 -3.53
N SER A 75 2.06 9.53 -4.62
CA SER A 75 2.77 8.26 -4.88
C SER A 75 3.75 7.92 -3.76
N VAL A 76 4.51 8.90 -3.26
CA VAL A 76 5.47 8.70 -2.16
C VAL A 76 4.75 8.42 -0.85
N MET A 77 3.77 9.24 -0.47
CA MET A 77 3.05 9.06 0.80
C MET A 77 2.34 7.71 0.87
N PHE A 78 1.62 7.31 -0.19
CA PHE A 78 0.95 6.01 -0.23
C PHE A 78 1.95 4.86 -0.32
N GLY A 79 3.05 5.00 -1.06
CA GLY A 79 4.11 4.00 -1.10
C GLY A 79 4.76 3.76 0.27
N LEU A 80 5.03 4.83 1.03
CA LEU A 80 5.56 4.72 2.39
C LEU A 80 4.55 4.10 3.36
N ALA A 81 3.27 4.47 3.24
CA ALA A 81 2.21 3.87 4.03
C ALA A 81 2.06 2.37 3.74
N GLU A 82 2.14 1.98 2.47
CA GLU A 82 2.12 0.58 2.05
C GLU A 82 3.29 -0.22 2.64
N ILE A 83 4.51 0.31 2.58
CA ILE A 83 5.69 -0.32 3.19
C ILE A 83 5.45 -0.55 4.68
N ARG A 84 4.94 0.48 5.38
CA ARG A 84 4.70 0.39 6.82
C ARG A 84 3.63 -0.65 7.15
N ILE A 85 2.54 -0.71 6.39
CA ILE A 85 1.46 -1.67 6.61
C ILE A 85 1.93 -3.08 6.28
N SER A 86 2.67 -3.27 5.19
CA SER A 86 3.23 -4.57 4.84
C SER A 86 4.16 -5.13 5.92
N GLN A 87 4.95 -4.27 6.58
CA GLN A 87 5.75 -4.65 7.75
C GLN A 87 4.86 -5.08 8.94
N LEU A 88 3.80 -4.32 9.24
CA LEU A 88 2.88 -4.65 10.33
C LEU A 88 2.15 -5.96 10.08
N VAL A 89 1.61 -6.17 8.87
CA VAL A 89 0.98 -7.44 8.48
C VAL A 89 1.93 -8.60 8.69
N THR A 90 3.17 -8.48 8.21
CA THR A 90 4.19 -9.53 8.35
C THR A 90 4.49 -9.81 9.83
N HIS A 91 4.65 -8.76 10.65
CA HIS A 91 4.92 -8.90 12.07
C HIS A 91 3.80 -9.64 12.82
N TYR A 92 2.54 -9.26 12.59
CA TYR A 92 1.40 -9.91 13.26
C TYR A 92 1.12 -11.32 12.73
N GLN A 93 1.41 -11.59 11.45
CA GLN A 93 1.40 -12.95 10.91
C GLN A 93 2.45 -13.83 11.57
N GLU A 94 3.67 -13.31 11.78
CA GLU A 94 4.73 -14.03 12.50
C GLU A 94 4.35 -14.34 13.94
N ALA A 95 3.81 -13.36 14.66
CA ALA A 95 3.31 -13.59 16.01
C ALA A 95 2.22 -14.69 16.05
N SER A 96 1.35 -14.73 15.04
CA SER A 96 0.30 -15.75 14.91
C SER A 96 0.84 -17.14 14.58
N PHE A 97 1.89 -17.23 13.74
CA PHE A 97 2.58 -18.48 13.45
C PHE A 97 3.32 -19.01 14.68
N SER A 98 4.05 -18.14 15.38
CA SER A 98 4.78 -18.49 16.61
C SER A 98 3.85 -18.92 17.75
N ALA A 99 2.64 -18.36 17.82
CA ALA A 99 1.60 -18.78 18.77
C ALA A 99 0.88 -20.08 18.37
N GLY A 100 1.19 -20.67 17.21
CA GLY A 100 0.58 -21.93 16.73
C GLY A 100 -0.87 -21.79 16.26
N VAL A 101 -1.37 -20.56 16.05
CA VAL A 101 -2.75 -20.29 15.62
C VAL A 101 -2.91 -20.44 14.11
N LEU A 102 -1.85 -20.16 13.35
CA LEU A 102 -1.81 -20.32 11.90
C LEU A 102 -0.67 -21.25 11.50
N GLN A 103 -0.87 -22.01 10.41
CA GLN A 103 0.22 -22.75 9.78
C GLN A 103 0.91 -21.89 8.72
N PRO A 104 2.25 -21.84 8.69
CA PRO A 104 2.96 -21.12 7.67
C PRO A 104 2.75 -21.78 6.30
N PRO A 105 2.44 -21.00 5.24
CA PRO A 105 2.24 -21.56 3.90
C PRO A 105 3.57 -22.12 3.33
N LYS A 106 3.46 -23.15 2.47
CA LYS A 106 4.59 -23.61 1.66
C LYS A 106 5.09 -22.45 0.78
N TYR A 107 6.40 -22.28 0.68
CA TYR A 107 7.06 -21.18 -0.05
C TYR A 107 6.73 -19.77 0.48
N ARG A 108 6.55 -19.62 1.80
CA ARG A 108 6.26 -18.35 2.48
C ARG A 108 7.11 -17.17 1.99
N LEU A 109 8.43 -17.36 1.84
CA LEU A 109 9.34 -16.30 1.40
C LEU A 109 9.03 -15.84 -0.03
N PHE A 110 8.81 -16.79 -0.95
CA PHE A 110 8.48 -16.48 -2.33
C PHE A 110 7.18 -15.69 -2.43
N TRP A 111 6.11 -16.16 -1.79
CA TRP A 111 4.82 -15.47 -1.79
C TRP A 111 4.87 -14.12 -1.09
N GLY A 112 5.69 -13.97 -0.04
CA GLY A 112 5.95 -12.68 0.60
C GLY A 112 6.53 -11.65 -0.38
N TRP A 113 7.53 -12.06 -1.18
CA TRP A 113 8.09 -11.21 -2.22
C TRP A 113 7.09 -10.86 -3.32
N VAL A 114 6.32 -11.85 -3.81
CA VAL A 114 5.28 -11.61 -4.83
C VAL A 114 4.26 -10.59 -4.33
N VAL A 115 3.79 -10.74 -3.10
CA VAL A 115 2.84 -9.81 -2.48
C VAL A 115 3.47 -8.42 -2.32
N LEU A 116 4.72 -8.32 -1.86
CA LEU A 116 5.39 -7.04 -1.70
C LEU A 116 5.55 -6.31 -3.05
N ILE A 117 6.01 -7.02 -4.08
CA ILE A 117 6.22 -6.45 -5.42
C ILE A 117 4.88 -5.99 -6.01
N THR A 118 3.87 -6.85 -6.00
CA THR A 118 2.55 -6.52 -6.57
C THR A 118 1.87 -5.34 -5.87
N MET A 119 2.11 -5.18 -4.56
CA MET A 119 1.58 -4.05 -3.80
C MET A 119 2.38 -2.77 -4.03
N LEU A 120 3.71 -2.83 -4.17
CA LEU A 120 4.54 -1.64 -4.35
C LEU A 120 4.59 -1.12 -5.79
N LEU A 121 4.44 -2.01 -6.77
CA LEU A 121 4.56 -1.69 -8.20
C LEU A 121 3.66 -0.54 -8.66
N PRO A 122 2.36 -0.44 -8.30
CA PRO A 122 1.50 0.67 -8.70
C PRO A 122 2.02 2.03 -8.25
N TYR A 123 2.52 2.13 -7.02
CA TYR A 123 3.07 3.38 -6.49
C TYR A 123 4.35 3.77 -7.21
N ALA A 124 5.22 2.80 -7.50
CA ALA A 124 6.44 3.01 -8.28
C ALA A 124 6.15 3.45 -9.72
N LEU A 125 5.21 2.79 -10.40
CA LEU A 125 4.78 3.16 -11.75
C LEU A 125 4.15 4.56 -11.79
N SER A 126 3.33 4.88 -10.80
CA SER A 126 2.75 6.21 -10.65
C SER A 126 3.81 7.29 -10.43
N LEU A 127 4.78 7.04 -9.54
CA LEU A 127 5.89 7.96 -9.30
C LEU A 127 6.69 8.21 -10.58
N THR A 128 7.02 7.14 -11.30
CA THR A 128 7.71 7.22 -12.59
C THR A 128 6.91 8.03 -13.61
N PHE A 129 5.60 7.81 -13.72
CA PHE A 129 4.72 8.59 -14.58
C PHE A 129 4.82 10.09 -14.27
N TRP A 130 4.70 10.48 -12.99
CA TRP A 130 4.76 11.89 -12.60
C TRP A 130 6.15 12.51 -12.84
N ILE A 131 7.23 11.78 -12.60
CA ILE A 131 8.59 12.23 -12.92
C ILE A 131 8.76 12.43 -14.42
N MET A 132 8.31 11.49 -15.24
CA MET A 132 8.36 11.61 -16.70
C MET A 132 7.52 12.79 -17.21
N LEU A 133 6.37 13.06 -16.59
CA LEU A 133 5.56 14.23 -16.89
C LEU A 133 6.26 15.54 -16.52
N ALA A 134 6.96 15.57 -15.37
CA ALA A 134 7.76 16.70 -14.91
C ALA A 134 8.91 17.02 -15.87
N MET A 135 9.60 15.97 -16.34
CA MET A 135 10.74 16.05 -17.27
C MET A 135 10.33 16.22 -18.73
N GLU A 136 9.04 16.37 -19.00
CA GLU A 136 8.48 16.58 -20.35
C GLU A 136 8.71 15.41 -21.31
N TYR A 137 8.99 14.21 -20.78
CA TYR A 137 9.03 12.97 -21.57
C TYR A 137 7.63 12.48 -21.97
N ILE A 138 6.59 12.99 -21.32
CA ILE A 138 5.19 12.72 -21.65
C ILE A 138 4.56 14.01 -22.17
N THR A 139 4.12 13.98 -23.43
CA THR A 139 3.41 15.08 -24.07
C THR A 139 1.92 14.98 -23.80
N ILE A 140 1.34 16.02 -23.19
CA ILE A 140 -0.11 16.14 -23.02
C ILE A 140 -0.67 16.75 -24.30
N PRO A 141 -1.61 16.08 -25.00
CA PRO A 141 -2.19 16.61 -26.23
C PRO A 141 -2.88 17.95 -25.97
N ILE A 142 -2.60 18.94 -26.82
CA ILE A 142 -3.31 20.21 -26.82
C ILE A 142 -4.57 19.98 -27.64
N VAL A 143 -5.72 19.84 -26.97
CA VAL A 143 -7.01 19.85 -27.68
C VAL A 143 -7.32 21.30 -28.00
N SER A 144 -6.89 21.78 -29.17
CA SER A 144 -7.41 23.02 -29.76
C SER A 144 -8.90 22.81 -30.06
N GLY A 145 -9.75 23.66 -29.50
CA GLY A 145 -11.18 23.60 -29.76
C GLY A 145 -11.49 23.90 -31.23
N ASP A 146 -12.15 22.96 -31.90
CA ASP A 146 -13.20 23.28 -32.87
C ASP A 146 -14.53 23.42 -32.13
#